data_AF-A0A6I3GBZ7-F1
#
_entry.id   AF-A0A6I3GBZ7-F1
#
_cell.length_a   1.000
_cell.length_b   1.000
_cell.length_c   1.000
_cell.angle_alpha   90.00
_cell.angle_beta   90.00
_cell.angle_gamma   90.00
#
_symmetry.space_group_name_H-M   'P 1'
#
loop_
_entity.id
_entity.type
_entity.pdbx_description
1 polymer ?
#
loop_
_entity_poly.entity_id
_entity_poly.type
_entity_poly.pdbx_seq_one_letter_code
_entity_poly.pdbx_strand_id
1 'polypeptide(L)'
;MKIRPLLGVTVAAVLTLAACGGSDSSSDTTTAPAAEGVDLLAAGCPETVSLQTDWNPEAEHGNLYQLVGPGYTVDTAKLRVSGDLMAGGKTTGVKVEIRAGGPAIGYSQVTAELYKDPSILLGFTSTDEAVAHSGDEFPTVAVVAPFNINPQIIMWDPATYPDVKEIADLKEPGVKVRYFGGAAYMEYFTGTGILDKKQTDDTYDGAPASFLAAGGKDAQQGFGTAEPYFYEKVLTEWMKPVAYQYIHEAGWTAYAQSLGGTPANIEKYD
;
A
#
# COMPACT_ATOMS: atom_id res chain seq x y z
N MET A 1 -53.07 41.41 -43.49
CA MET A 1 -54.01 40.26 -43.42
C MET A 1 -53.43 39.08 -44.18
N LYS A 2 -52.77 38.15 -43.48
CA LYS A 2 -52.78 36.69 -43.68
C LYS A 2 -51.72 36.10 -42.72
N ILE A 3 -52.21 35.30 -41.78
CA ILE A 3 -51.47 34.62 -40.70
C ILE A 3 -51.44 33.14 -41.04
N ARG A 4 -50.35 32.45 -40.63
CA ARG A 4 -50.18 31.02 -40.23
C ARG A 4 -49.29 30.17 -41.15
N PRO A 5 -48.66 29.08 -40.64
CA PRO A 5 -48.17 28.81 -39.27
C PRO A 5 -46.76 28.14 -39.21
N LEU A 6 -46.27 27.92 -37.98
CA LEU A 6 -45.03 27.23 -37.59
C LEU A 6 -44.99 25.73 -37.98
N LEU A 7 -43.77 25.23 -38.24
CA LEU A 7 -43.34 23.88 -37.83
C LEU A 7 -41.93 23.97 -37.22
N GLY A 8 -41.77 23.44 -36.01
CA GLY A 8 -40.51 23.37 -35.27
C GLY A 8 -39.66 22.17 -35.70
N VAL A 9 -38.34 22.34 -35.62
CA VAL A 9 -37.35 21.27 -35.76
C VAL A 9 -36.47 21.31 -34.52
N THR A 10 -36.51 20.21 -33.77
CA THR A 10 -35.69 19.91 -32.61
C THR A 10 -34.26 19.59 -33.07
N VAL A 11 -33.28 20.35 -32.60
CA VAL A 11 -31.85 20.10 -32.88
C VAL A 11 -31.29 19.18 -31.80
N ALA A 12 -30.84 17.99 -32.19
CA ALA A 12 -30.05 17.10 -31.36
C ALA A 12 -28.61 17.62 -31.29
N ALA A 13 -28.13 17.93 -30.09
CA ALA A 13 -26.75 18.34 -29.85
C ALA A 13 -25.88 17.10 -29.58
N VAL A 14 -24.96 16.83 -30.49
CA VAL A 14 -23.87 15.86 -30.35
C VAL A 14 -22.74 16.55 -29.57
N LEU A 15 -22.32 15.99 -28.43
CA LEU A 15 -21.15 16.47 -27.67
C LEU A 15 -19.94 15.60 -28.03
N THR A 16 -19.06 16.17 -28.84
CA THR A 16 -17.71 15.67 -29.14
C THR A 16 -16.74 16.09 -28.02
N LEU A 17 -15.98 15.12 -27.47
CA LEU A 17 -14.87 15.36 -26.54
C LEU A 17 -13.76 16.18 -27.23
N ALA A 18 -13.41 17.32 -26.63
CA ALA A 18 -12.21 18.08 -26.95
C ALA A 18 -11.30 18.15 -25.72
N ALA A 19 -10.07 17.66 -25.87
CA ALA A 19 -8.99 17.82 -24.92
C ALA A 19 -8.27 19.17 -25.13
N CYS A 20 -7.68 19.68 -24.04
CA CYS A 20 -6.52 20.59 -23.88
C CYS A 20 -6.77 21.86 -23.04
N GLY A 21 -6.12 21.90 -21.87
CA GLY A 21 -5.26 23.00 -21.41
C GLY A 21 -5.88 24.35 -21.00
N GLY A 22 -5.84 24.64 -19.69
CA GLY A 22 -5.97 26.00 -19.14
C GLY A 22 -5.87 26.00 -17.61
N SER A 23 -4.81 26.61 -17.08
CA SER A 23 -4.59 26.81 -15.65
C SER A 23 -5.52 27.89 -15.08
N ASP A 24 -6.22 27.56 -13.99
CA ASP A 24 -6.56 28.51 -12.92
C ASP A 24 -6.87 27.73 -11.63
N SER A 25 -6.26 28.16 -10.53
CA SER A 25 -6.37 27.52 -9.21
C SER A 25 -7.77 27.68 -8.62
N SER A 26 -8.43 26.57 -8.35
CA SER A 26 -9.46 26.43 -7.32
C SER A 26 -9.57 24.96 -6.94
N SER A 27 -9.70 24.69 -5.64
CA SER A 27 -9.71 23.35 -5.04
C SER A 27 -10.71 22.43 -5.72
N ASP A 28 -10.21 21.49 -6.50
CA ASP A 28 -10.97 20.33 -6.95
C ASP A 28 -10.51 19.12 -6.13
N THR A 29 -11.36 18.73 -5.18
CA THR A 29 -11.45 17.31 -4.82
C THR A 29 -11.96 16.60 -6.06
N THR A 30 -11.05 16.18 -6.94
CA THR A 30 -11.38 15.32 -8.07
C THR A 30 -11.75 13.94 -7.51
N THR A 31 -12.99 13.81 -7.04
CA THR A 31 -13.65 12.51 -7.04
C THR A 31 -13.65 12.08 -8.50
N ALA A 32 -12.83 11.09 -8.84
CA ALA A 32 -12.88 10.47 -10.15
C ALA A 32 -14.35 10.18 -10.48
N PRO A 33 -14.85 10.54 -11.69
CA PRO A 33 -16.23 10.27 -12.03
C PRO A 33 -16.51 8.80 -11.76
N ALA A 34 -17.59 8.51 -11.03
CA ALA A 34 -18.04 7.14 -10.82
C ALA A 34 -18.19 6.51 -12.21
N ALA A 35 -17.32 5.56 -12.52
CA ALA A 35 -17.28 4.98 -13.84
C ALA A 35 -18.68 4.46 -14.17
N GLU A 36 -19.29 4.97 -15.25
CA GLU A 36 -20.53 4.41 -15.76
C GLU A 36 -20.23 2.94 -16.10
N GLY A 37 -20.81 2.04 -15.28
CA GLY A 37 -20.74 0.58 -15.38
C GLY A 37 -19.62 0.03 -16.27
N VAL A 38 -18.41 -0.09 -15.74
CA VAL A 38 -17.30 -0.73 -16.46
C VAL A 38 -17.59 -2.23 -16.54
N ASP A 39 -17.68 -2.79 -17.73
CA ASP A 39 -17.70 -4.23 -17.94
C ASP A 39 -16.28 -4.70 -18.32
N LEU A 40 -15.52 -5.07 -17.30
CA LEU A 40 -14.14 -5.51 -17.47
C LEU A 40 -14.04 -6.87 -18.16
N LEU A 41 -15.06 -7.73 -17.98
CA LEU A 41 -15.08 -9.02 -18.65
C LEU A 41 -15.23 -8.84 -20.17
N ALA A 42 -16.13 -7.95 -20.59
CA ALA A 42 -16.28 -7.58 -22.00
C ALA A 42 -15.03 -6.87 -22.56
N ALA A 43 -14.27 -6.18 -21.72
CA ALA A 43 -13.00 -5.55 -22.08
C ALA A 43 -11.82 -6.53 -22.18
N GLY A 44 -12.02 -7.82 -21.87
CA GLY A 44 -10.98 -8.85 -21.98
C GLY A 44 -10.14 -9.06 -20.72
N CYS A 45 -10.52 -8.47 -19.59
CA CYS A 45 -9.89 -8.73 -18.29
C CYS A 45 -10.10 -10.20 -17.85
N PRO A 46 -9.24 -10.73 -16.97
CA PRO A 46 -9.45 -12.08 -16.45
C PRO A 46 -10.75 -12.15 -15.62
N GLU A 47 -11.37 -13.33 -15.57
CA GLU A 47 -12.58 -13.55 -14.76
C GLU A 47 -12.36 -13.23 -13.27
N THR A 48 -11.12 -13.40 -12.79
CA THR A 48 -10.69 -13.00 -11.44
C THR A 48 -9.41 -12.18 -11.52
N VAL A 49 -9.45 -10.98 -10.94
CA VAL A 49 -8.26 -10.16 -10.65
C VAL A 49 -7.72 -10.57 -9.28
N SER A 50 -6.57 -11.26 -9.27
CA SER A 50 -5.94 -11.70 -8.02
C SER A 50 -4.83 -10.71 -7.61
N LEU A 51 -4.89 -10.26 -6.36
CA LEU A 51 -3.99 -9.26 -5.77
C LEU A 51 -3.29 -9.86 -4.55
N GLN A 52 -1.95 -9.86 -4.56
CA GLN A 52 -1.12 -10.36 -3.47
C GLN A 52 -0.65 -9.21 -2.57
N THR A 53 -1.02 -9.24 -1.29
CA THR A 53 -0.46 -8.30 -0.31
C THR A 53 0.91 -8.76 0.17
N ASP A 54 1.73 -7.82 0.65
CA ASP A 54 3.06 -8.06 1.23
C ASP A 54 2.98 -8.43 2.72
N TRP A 55 1.93 -7.99 3.40
CA TRP A 55 1.75 -8.20 4.83
C TRP A 55 0.35 -8.72 5.21
N ASN A 56 0.12 -8.88 6.51
CA ASN A 56 -1.19 -9.25 7.07
C ASN A 56 -2.27 -8.24 6.66
N PRO A 57 -3.56 -8.64 6.63
CA PRO A 57 -4.65 -7.70 6.44
C PRO A 57 -4.65 -6.59 7.51
N GLU A 58 -4.33 -5.37 7.11
CA GLU A 58 -4.21 -4.18 7.97
C GLU A 58 -4.82 -2.95 7.28
N ALA A 59 -4.85 -1.81 7.97
CA ALA A 59 -5.59 -0.61 7.52
C ALA A 59 -5.03 -0.03 6.21
N GLU A 60 -3.72 -0.18 6.00
CA GLU A 60 -2.94 0.24 4.84
C GLU A 60 -3.41 -0.47 3.55
N HIS A 61 -3.94 -1.69 3.69
CA HIS A 61 -4.48 -2.48 2.58
C HIS A 61 -5.96 -2.21 2.32
N GLY A 62 -6.58 -1.29 3.07
CA GLY A 62 -8.02 -1.03 3.02
C GLY A 62 -8.53 -0.66 1.62
N ASN A 63 -7.69 -0.01 0.81
CA ASN A 63 -7.98 0.27 -0.59
C ASN A 63 -8.32 -1.00 -1.39
N LEU A 64 -7.61 -2.11 -1.17
CA LEU A 64 -7.85 -3.38 -1.86
C LEU A 64 -9.12 -4.05 -1.35
N TYR A 65 -9.35 -4.04 -0.04
CA TYR A 65 -10.54 -4.66 0.55
C TYR A 65 -11.83 -3.93 0.17
N GLN A 66 -11.78 -2.62 -0.06
CA GLN A 66 -12.94 -1.85 -0.55
C GLN A 66 -13.34 -2.20 -2.00
N LEU A 67 -12.49 -2.89 -2.76
CA LEU A 67 -12.82 -3.41 -4.08
C LEU A 67 -13.75 -4.63 -4.02
N VAL A 68 -13.80 -5.32 -2.87
CA VAL A 68 -14.53 -6.57 -2.70
C VAL A 68 -16.01 -6.29 -2.43
N GLY A 69 -16.87 -6.78 -3.32
CA GLY A 69 -18.32 -6.63 -3.22
C GLY A 69 -18.98 -7.42 -2.09
N PRO A 70 -20.25 -7.11 -1.78
CA PRO A 70 -21.02 -7.84 -0.78
C PRO A 70 -21.19 -9.32 -1.18
N GLY A 71 -21.38 -10.20 -0.19
CA GLY A 71 -21.50 -11.64 -0.43
C GLY A 71 -20.17 -12.34 -0.71
N TYR A 72 -19.06 -11.71 -0.34
CA TYR A 72 -17.71 -12.28 -0.47
C TYR A 72 -17.55 -13.59 0.30
N THR A 73 -16.57 -14.37 -0.12
CA THR A 73 -16.14 -15.62 0.52
C THR A 73 -14.77 -15.43 1.15
N VAL A 74 -14.58 -15.96 2.36
CA VAL A 74 -13.28 -16.02 3.02
C VAL A 74 -12.81 -17.46 3.05
N ASP A 75 -11.67 -17.74 2.44
CA ASP A 75 -10.96 -19.01 2.55
C ASP A 75 -9.92 -18.89 3.68
N THR A 76 -10.26 -19.41 4.86
CA THR A 76 -9.39 -19.35 6.03
C THR A 76 -8.20 -20.32 5.95
N ALA A 77 -8.26 -21.33 5.09
CA ALA A 77 -7.16 -22.27 4.89
C ALA A 77 -6.07 -21.67 3.99
N LYS A 78 -6.47 -20.86 3.01
CA LYS A 78 -5.55 -20.17 2.09
C LYS A 78 -5.29 -18.71 2.47
N LEU A 79 -6.00 -18.18 3.46
CA LEU A 79 -5.95 -16.79 3.91
C LEU A 79 -6.25 -15.80 2.78
N ARG A 80 -7.41 -16.00 2.14
CA ARG A 80 -7.87 -15.20 0.98
C ARG A 80 -9.30 -14.74 1.16
N VAL A 81 -9.63 -13.61 0.56
CA VAL A 81 -11.01 -13.15 0.40
C VAL A 81 -11.32 -12.93 -1.08
N SER A 82 -12.50 -13.34 -1.52
CA SER A 82 -12.93 -13.16 -2.91
C SER A 82 -14.36 -12.69 -3.00
N GLY A 83 -14.65 -11.79 -3.94
CA GLY A 83 -15.98 -11.26 -4.20
C GLY A 83 -16.07 -10.66 -5.59
N ASP A 84 -17.23 -10.10 -5.93
CA ASP A 84 -17.36 -9.33 -7.17
C ASP A 84 -16.52 -8.06 -7.05
N LEU A 85 -15.78 -7.71 -8.10
CA LEU A 85 -15.00 -6.47 -8.14
C LEU A 85 -15.95 -5.30 -8.35
N MET A 86 -15.94 -4.35 -7.42
CA MET A 86 -16.86 -3.20 -7.41
C MET A 86 -16.19 -1.93 -7.92
N ALA A 87 -16.90 -1.18 -8.77
CA ALA A 87 -16.53 0.17 -9.18
C ALA A 87 -17.78 1.07 -9.19
N GLY A 88 -17.70 2.24 -8.54
CA GLY A 88 -18.84 3.18 -8.48
C GLY A 88 -20.12 2.58 -7.87
N GLY A 89 -20.00 1.59 -6.98
CA GLY A 89 -21.12 0.88 -6.37
C GLY A 89 -21.79 -0.18 -7.25
N LYS A 90 -21.22 -0.52 -8.41
CA LYS A 90 -21.71 -1.57 -9.31
C LYS A 90 -20.65 -2.65 -9.51
N THR A 91 -21.09 -3.86 -9.84
CA THR A 91 -20.18 -4.92 -10.27
C THR A 91 -19.55 -4.57 -11.61
N THR A 92 -18.30 -4.98 -11.79
CA THR A 92 -17.53 -4.80 -13.03
C THR A 92 -17.61 -6.01 -13.97
N GLY A 93 -18.37 -7.05 -13.61
CA GLY A 93 -18.46 -8.30 -14.37
C GLY A 93 -17.34 -9.31 -14.08
N VAL A 94 -16.29 -8.92 -13.37
CA VAL A 94 -15.19 -9.79 -12.91
C VAL A 94 -15.18 -9.91 -11.39
N LYS A 95 -14.43 -10.89 -10.88
CA LYS A 95 -14.15 -11.07 -9.46
C LYS A 95 -12.83 -10.42 -9.07
N VAL A 96 -12.67 -10.16 -7.78
CA VAL A 96 -11.39 -9.82 -7.15
C VAL A 96 -11.08 -10.82 -6.06
N GLU A 97 -9.83 -11.25 -5.97
CA GLU A 97 -9.29 -12.08 -4.90
C GLU A 97 -8.14 -11.33 -4.23
N ILE A 98 -8.23 -11.08 -2.92
CA ILE A 98 -7.13 -10.55 -2.13
C ILE A 98 -6.49 -11.70 -1.37
N ARG A 99 -5.17 -11.86 -1.54
CA ARG A 99 -4.36 -12.90 -0.88
C ARG A 99 -3.48 -12.25 0.18
N ALA A 100 -3.54 -12.75 1.41
CA ALA A 100 -2.70 -12.25 2.49
C ALA A 100 -1.21 -12.55 2.23
N GLY A 101 -0.34 -11.64 2.67
CA GLY A 101 1.11 -11.76 2.63
C GLY A 101 1.71 -12.20 3.96
N GLY A 102 2.93 -11.76 4.25
CA GLY A 102 3.64 -12.05 5.50
C GLY A 102 3.70 -13.56 5.79
N PRO A 103 3.24 -14.03 6.96
CA PRO A 103 3.20 -15.46 7.31
C PRO A 103 2.46 -16.34 6.31
N ALA A 104 1.44 -15.80 5.61
CA ALA A 104 0.62 -16.57 4.67
C ALA A 104 1.41 -17.08 3.45
N ILE A 105 2.48 -16.37 3.09
CA ILE A 105 3.43 -16.73 2.02
C ILE A 105 4.81 -17.10 2.58
N GLY A 106 4.89 -17.40 3.87
CA GLY A 106 6.15 -17.77 4.55
C GLY A 106 7.19 -16.64 4.53
N TYR A 107 6.75 -15.38 4.52
CA TYR A 107 7.59 -14.18 4.41
C TYR A 107 8.39 -14.10 3.09
N SER A 108 7.94 -14.80 2.04
CA SER A 108 8.49 -14.63 0.70
C SER A 108 8.19 -13.23 0.16
N GLN A 109 9.07 -12.68 -0.67
CA GLN A 109 8.80 -11.42 -1.37
C GLN A 109 7.65 -11.60 -2.37
N VAL A 110 6.85 -10.55 -2.55
CA VAL A 110 5.69 -10.58 -3.45
C VAL A 110 6.13 -10.75 -4.90
N THR A 111 7.28 -10.18 -5.29
CA THR A 111 7.88 -10.42 -6.61
C THR A 111 8.11 -11.92 -6.86
N ALA A 112 8.61 -12.66 -5.88
CA ALA A 112 8.80 -14.10 -6.03
C ALA A 112 7.46 -14.84 -6.24
N GLU A 113 6.40 -14.45 -5.51
CA GLU A 113 5.08 -15.04 -5.67
C GLU A 113 4.45 -14.70 -7.04
N LEU A 114 4.63 -13.48 -7.57
CA LEU A 114 4.18 -13.08 -8.91
C LEU A 114 4.77 -13.97 -10.01
N TYR A 115 6.05 -14.35 -9.89
CA TYR A 115 6.75 -15.19 -10.86
C TYR A 115 6.45 -16.69 -10.70
N LYS A 116 6.16 -17.12 -9.47
CA LYS A 116 5.84 -18.50 -9.13
C LYS A 116 4.39 -18.88 -9.44
N ASP A 117 3.47 -17.94 -9.29
CA ASP A 117 2.04 -18.13 -9.54
C ASP A 117 1.51 -17.07 -10.53
N PRO A 118 1.45 -17.39 -11.83
CA PRO A 118 0.97 -16.46 -12.86
C PRO A 118 -0.54 -16.16 -12.76
N SER A 119 -1.28 -16.78 -11.83
CA SER A 119 -2.65 -16.38 -11.53
C SER A 119 -2.73 -15.09 -10.71
N ILE A 120 -1.63 -14.69 -10.06
CA ILE A 120 -1.52 -13.39 -9.39
C ILE A 120 -1.31 -12.33 -10.48
N LEU A 121 -2.27 -11.42 -10.62
CA LEU A 121 -2.19 -10.38 -11.64
C LEU A 121 -1.25 -9.27 -11.18
N LEU A 122 -1.49 -8.77 -9.97
CA LEU A 122 -0.69 -7.71 -9.34
C LEU A 122 -0.38 -8.05 -7.88
N GLY A 123 0.66 -7.45 -7.35
CA GLY A 123 0.98 -7.52 -5.92
C GLY A 123 1.74 -6.29 -5.45
N PHE A 124 1.81 -6.12 -4.12
CA PHE A 124 2.59 -5.04 -3.52
C PHE A 124 4.09 -5.27 -3.75
N THR A 125 4.66 -4.49 -4.67
CA THR A 125 6.05 -4.50 -5.12
C THR A 125 6.62 -3.10 -4.86
N SER A 126 7.06 -2.87 -3.62
CA SER A 126 7.66 -1.59 -3.22
C SER A 126 8.85 -1.22 -4.11
N THR A 127 9.11 0.08 -4.28
CA THR A 127 10.13 0.57 -5.23
C THR A 127 11.51 -0.01 -4.98
N ASP A 128 11.87 -0.21 -3.72
CA ASP A 128 13.14 -0.80 -3.32
C ASP A 128 13.27 -2.28 -3.72
N GLU A 129 12.19 -3.06 -3.55
CA GLU A 129 12.11 -4.43 -4.08
C GLU A 129 12.21 -4.44 -5.61
N ALA A 130 11.46 -3.56 -6.29
CA ALA A 130 11.50 -3.45 -7.75
C ALA A 130 12.90 -3.05 -8.27
N VAL A 131 13.59 -2.14 -7.58
CA VAL A 131 14.97 -1.74 -7.92
C VAL A 131 15.95 -2.90 -7.69
N ALA A 132 15.80 -3.65 -6.59
CA ALA A 132 16.65 -4.80 -6.30
C ALA A 132 16.58 -5.88 -7.40
N HIS A 133 15.40 -6.06 -8.01
CA HIS A 133 15.17 -7.00 -9.12
C HIS A 133 15.28 -6.39 -10.52
N SER A 134 15.60 -5.09 -10.63
CA SER A 134 15.63 -4.41 -11.94
C SER A 134 16.70 -4.93 -12.91
N GLY A 135 17.71 -5.63 -12.40
CA GLY A 135 18.82 -6.18 -13.17
C GLY A 135 18.86 -7.71 -13.23
N ASP A 136 17.87 -8.41 -12.69
CA ASP A 136 17.82 -9.88 -12.69
C ASP A 136 16.62 -10.42 -13.50
N GLU A 137 16.27 -11.71 -13.31
CA GLU A 137 15.20 -12.38 -14.05
C GLU A 137 13.78 -12.08 -13.52
N PHE A 138 13.66 -11.23 -12.49
CA PHE A 138 12.41 -10.94 -11.80
C PHE A 138 11.92 -9.47 -11.88
N PRO A 139 12.03 -8.75 -13.02
CA PRO A 139 11.58 -7.37 -13.09
C PRO A 139 10.08 -7.21 -12.85
N THR A 140 9.66 -6.10 -12.26
CA THR A 140 8.25 -5.76 -12.07
C THR A 140 7.94 -4.38 -12.64
N VAL A 141 6.67 -4.16 -12.96
CA VAL A 141 6.14 -2.89 -13.47
C VAL A 141 5.02 -2.43 -12.55
N ALA A 142 5.26 -1.34 -11.82
CA ALA A 142 4.26 -0.71 -10.98
C ALA A 142 3.23 0.04 -11.81
N VAL A 143 1.95 -0.16 -11.51
CA VAL A 143 0.81 0.51 -12.19
C VAL A 143 0.09 1.51 -11.28
N VAL A 144 0.21 1.36 -9.96
CA VAL A 144 -0.39 2.27 -8.96
C VAL A 144 0.52 2.41 -7.76
N ALA A 145 0.71 3.63 -7.28
CA ALA A 145 1.32 3.92 -5.97
C ALA A 145 0.22 4.44 -5.02
N PRO A 146 -0.28 3.61 -4.07
CA PRO A 146 -1.40 4.01 -3.22
C PRO A 146 -0.99 5.02 -2.14
N PHE A 147 0.31 5.11 -1.83
CA PHE A 147 0.84 5.99 -0.80
C PHE A 147 1.76 7.07 -1.38
N ASN A 148 1.50 8.33 -1.00
CA ASN A 148 2.45 9.42 -1.22
C ASN A 148 3.60 9.39 -0.19
N ILE A 149 3.31 8.92 1.02
CA ILE A 149 4.25 8.81 2.14
C ILE A 149 4.27 7.35 2.58
N ASN A 150 5.46 6.76 2.65
CA ASN A 150 5.63 5.40 3.16
C ASN A 150 5.12 5.32 4.61
N PRO A 151 4.13 4.46 4.93
CA PRO A 151 3.53 4.40 6.27
C PRO A 151 4.44 3.75 7.32
N GLN A 152 5.59 3.18 6.92
CA GLN A 152 6.56 2.60 7.85
C GLN A 152 7.19 3.68 8.74
N ILE A 153 7.30 3.35 10.02
CA ILE A 153 7.86 4.21 11.06
C ILE A 153 8.98 3.49 11.80
N ILE A 154 9.79 4.26 12.50
CA ILE A 154 10.49 3.79 13.71
C ILE A 154 9.81 4.44 14.90
N MET A 155 9.45 3.64 15.90
CA MET A 155 8.82 4.10 17.14
C MET A 155 9.68 3.82 18.37
N TRP A 156 9.48 4.62 19.41
CA TRP A 156 10.18 4.53 20.70
C TRP A 156 9.25 4.90 21.86
N ASP A 157 9.65 4.54 23.07
CA ASP A 157 8.96 5.00 24.29
C ASP A 157 9.38 6.45 24.64
N PRO A 158 8.48 7.44 24.54
CA PRO A 158 8.81 8.82 24.86
C PRO A 158 9.04 9.06 26.35
N ALA A 159 8.61 8.15 27.24
CA ALA A 159 8.93 8.25 28.66
C ALA A 159 10.39 7.83 28.95
N THR A 160 10.90 6.85 28.20
CA THR A 160 12.30 6.41 28.28
C THR A 160 13.24 7.38 27.56
N TYR A 161 12.80 7.93 26.43
CA TYR A 161 13.58 8.85 25.59
C TYR A 161 12.86 10.18 25.35
N PRO A 162 12.73 11.05 26.37
CA PRO A 162 11.96 12.30 26.25
C PRO A 162 12.60 13.33 25.31
N ASP A 163 13.92 13.25 25.11
CA ASP A 163 14.69 14.18 24.28
C ASP A 163 14.73 13.77 22.80
N VAL A 164 14.37 12.53 22.47
CA VAL A 164 14.32 12.03 21.08
C VAL A 164 13.10 12.62 20.37
N LYS A 165 13.32 13.30 19.25
CA LYS A 165 12.29 13.92 18.38
C LYS A 165 12.26 13.31 16.99
N GLU A 166 13.40 12.81 16.52
CA GLU A 166 13.54 12.16 15.22
C GLU A 166 14.40 10.90 15.32
N ILE A 167 14.39 10.07 14.28
CA ILE A 167 15.15 8.82 14.20
C ILE A 167 16.64 9.05 14.42
N ALA A 168 17.18 10.18 13.95
CA ALA A 168 18.59 10.52 14.12
C ALA A 168 18.99 10.69 15.60
N ASP A 169 18.06 11.15 16.46
CA ASP A 169 18.33 11.35 17.89
C ASP A 169 18.51 10.02 18.65
N LEU A 170 18.07 8.90 18.08
CA LEU A 170 18.27 7.56 18.66
C LEU A 170 19.75 7.13 18.66
N LYS A 171 20.58 7.79 17.85
CA LYS A 171 21.98 7.43 17.65
C LYS A 171 22.88 7.72 18.85
N GLU A 172 22.85 8.95 19.37
CA GLU A 172 23.74 9.36 20.46
C GLU A 172 23.54 8.54 21.75
N PRO A 173 22.29 8.20 22.17
CA PRO A 173 22.07 7.31 23.30
C PRO A 173 22.39 5.84 23.00
N GLY A 174 22.67 5.48 21.74
CA GLY A 174 22.92 4.11 21.30
C GLY A 174 21.69 3.22 21.41
N VAL A 175 20.50 3.75 21.12
CA VAL A 175 19.24 3.01 21.24
C VAL A 175 19.24 1.87 20.24
N LYS A 176 18.92 0.65 20.70
CA LYS A 176 18.75 -0.48 19.81
C LYS A 176 17.52 -0.25 18.92
N VAL A 177 17.68 -0.36 17.60
CA VAL A 177 16.58 -0.22 16.63
C VAL A 177 16.29 -1.55 15.96
N ARG A 178 15.11 -2.11 16.22
CA ARG A 178 14.66 -3.39 15.67
C ARG A 178 13.96 -3.21 14.33
N TYR A 179 14.28 -4.01 13.33
CA TYR A 179 13.69 -3.94 12.00
C TYR A 179 13.63 -5.30 11.32
N PHE A 180 12.81 -5.42 10.26
CA PHE A 180 12.79 -6.64 9.45
C PHE A 180 14.08 -6.76 8.65
N GLY A 181 14.81 -7.88 8.82
CA GLY A 181 16.02 -8.14 8.06
C GLY A 181 15.81 -8.05 6.55
N GLY A 182 16.79 -7.42 5.88
CA GLY A 182 16.74 -7.15 4.44
C GLY A 182 16.05 -5.85 4.04
N ALA A 183 15.46 -5.08 4.97
CA ALA A 183 14.84 -3.80 4.62
C ALA A 183 15.88 -2.75 4.15
N ALA A 184 15.74 -2.30 2.91
CA ALA A 184 16.71 -1.41 2.26
C ALA A 184 16.85 -0.04 2.96
N TYR A 185 15.80 0.46 3.62
CA TYR A 185 15.85 1.72 4.36
C TYR A 185 16.87 1.69 5.51
N MET A 186 17.13 0.52 6.11
CA MET A 186 18.08 0.41 7.23
C MET A 186 19.53 0.48 6.74
N GLU A 187 19.82 -0.08 5.57
CA GLU A 187 21.11 0.11 4.90
C GLU A 187 21.31 1.58 4.49
N TYR A 188 20.25 2.28 4.07
CA TYR A 188 20.28 3.73 3.85
C TYR A 188 20.58 4.50 5.14
N PHE A 189 19.88 4.24 6.25
CA PHE A 189 20.12 4.92 7.54
C PHE A 189 21.53 4.70 8.07
N THR A 190 22.06 3.48 7.97
CA THR A 190 23.41 3.17 8.44
C THR A 190 24.49 3.68 7.49
N GLY A 191 24.25 3.64 6.17
CA GLY A 191 25.18 4.16 5.16
C GLY A 191 25.30 5.69 5.14
N THR A 192 24.22 6.40 5.48
CA THR A 192 24.20 7.86 5.61
C THR A 192 24.62 8.35 6.99
N GLY A 193 24.74 7.45 7.96
CA GLY A 193 25.11 7.78 9.33
C GLY A 193 23.98 8.32 10.20
N ILE A 194 22.72 8.21 9.78
CA ILE A 194 21.54 8.49 10.62
C ILE A 194 21.54 7.56 11.83
N LEU A 195 21.87 6.27 11.62
CA LEU A 195 22.03 5.28 12.68
C LEU A 195 23.41 4.61 12.59
N ASP A 196 23.94 4.13 13.72
CA ASP A 196 25.13 3.28 13.74
C ASP A 196 24.74 1.82 13.46
N LYS A 197 25.48 1.11 12.58
CA LYS A 197 25.22 -0.32 12.30
C LYS A 197 25.24 -1.23 13.54
N LYS A 198 26.02 -0.88 14.57
CA LYS A 198 26.09 -1.65 15.83
C LYS A 198 24.81 -1.53 16.68
N GLN A 199 23.93 -0.56 16.39
CA GLN A 199 22.70 -0.33 17.16
C GLN A 199 21.46 -0.92 16.47
N THR A 200 21.59 -1.44 15.25
CA THR A 200 20.46 -2.05 14.52
C THR A 200 20.35 -3.54 14.83
N ASP A 201 19.12 -4.05 14.90
CA ASP A 201 18.78 -5.45 15.21
C ASP A 201 17.76 -5.95 14.18
N ASP A 202 18.17 -6.85 13.29
CA ASP A 202 17.41 -7.30 12.11
C ASP A 202 16.43 -8.44 12.42
N THR A 203 16.25 -8.78 13.71
CA THR A 203 15.42 -9.91 14.14
C THR A 203 13.99 -9.51 14.50
N TYR A 204 13.50 -8.36 14.03
CA TYR A 204 12.09 -8.00 14.24
C TYR A 204 11.19 -8.96 13.47
N ASP A 205 10.14 -9.44 14.13
CA ASP A 205 9.20 -10.45 13.64
C ASP A 205 7.78 -9.89 13.44
N GLY A 206 7.60 -8.57 13.59
CA GLY A 206 6.28 -7.93 13.54
C GLY A 206 5.57 -7.87 14.89
N ALA A 207 6.07 -8.53 15.93
CA ALA A 207 5.38 -8.63 17.22
C ALA A 207 5.87 -7.59 18.25
N PRO A 208 4.98 -7.17 19.19
CA PRO A 208 5.37 -6.24 20.25
C PRO A 208 6.27 -6.84 21.33
N ALA A 209 6.43 -8.17 21.34
CA ALA A 209 7.05 -8.92 22.43
C ALA A 209 8.47 -8.44 22.78
N SER A 210 9.30 -8.17 21.76
CA SER A 210 10.69 -7.72 21.98
C SER A 210 10.77 -6.33 22.60
N PHE A 211 9.89 -5.40 22.19
CA PHE A 211 9.82 -4.06 22.76
C PHE A 211 9.26 -4.05 24.18
N LEU A 212 8.26 -4.89 24.45
CA LEU A 212 7.75 -5.13 25.81
C LEU A 212 8.85 -5.70 26.72
N ALA A 213 9.59 -6.71 26.25
CA ALA A 213 10.68 -7.32 26.99
C ALA A 213 11.83 -6.35 27.27
N ALA A 214 12.10 -5.42 26.34
CA ALA A 214 13.05 -4.34 26.54
C ALA A 214 12.53 -3.24 27.50
N GLY A 215 11.23 -3.22 27.80
CA GLY A 215 10.60 -2.22 28.64
C GLY A 215 10.70 -0.81 28.07
N GLY A 216 10.55 -0.66 26.74
CA GLY A 216 10.65 0.64 26.05
C GLY A 216 12.07 1.15 25.80
N LYS A 217 13.10 0.38 26.13
CA LYS A 217 14.52 0.74 25.90
C LYS A 217 15.00 0.49 24.48
N ASP A 218 14.24 -0.27 23.70
CA ASP A 218 14.51 -0.48 22.29
C ASP A 218 13.52 0.38 21.49
N ALA A 219 13.98 0.91 20.36
CA ALA A 219 13.10 1.39 19.30
C ALA A 219 12.81 0.21 18.34
N GLN A 220 11.69 0.27 17.63
CA GLN A 220 11.36 -0.74 16.63
C GLN A 220 10.65 -0.15 15.41
N GLN A 221 10.73 -0.86 14.30
CA GLN A 221 9.87 -0.66 13.15
C GLN A 221 8.39 -0.89 13.51
N GLY A 222 7.50 -0.23 12.77
CA GLY A 222 6.06 -0.49 12.74
C GLY A 222 5.39 0.28 11.60
N PHE A 223 4.07 0.39 11.65
CA PHE A 223 3.27 1.27 10.80
C PHE A 223 2.63 2.40 11.61
N GLY A 224 2.82 3.65 11.16
CA GLY A 224 2.27 4.85 11.83
C GLY A 224 0.74 4.89 11.86
N THR A 225 0.11 4.13 10.98
CA THR A 225 -1.33 3.99 10.80
C THR A 225 -1.97 2.96 11.75
N ALA A 226 -1.18 2.10 12.40
CA ALA A 226 -1.67 1.06 13.30
C ALA A 226 -1.06 1.17 14.71
N GLU A 227 0.26 1.28 14.80
CA GLU A 227 1.00 1.02 16.04
C GLU A 227 0.75 2.03 17.15
N PRO A 228 0.65 3.34 16.87
CA PRO A 228 0.32 4.31 17.90
C PRO A 228 -1.02 4.01 18.60
N TYR A 229 -2.04 3.64 17.83
CA TYR A 229 -3.34 3.26 18.39
C TYR A 229 -3.25 1.93 19.12
N PHE A 230 -2.63 0.92 18.51
CA PHE A 230 -2.53 -0.42 19.08
C PHE A 230 -1.80 -0.41 20.43
N TYR A 231 -0.64 0.24 20.51
CA TYR A 231 0.16 0.31 21.74
C TYR A 231 -0.50 1.14 22.84
N GLU A 232 -1.18 2.23 22.50
CA GLU A 232 -1.81 3.09 23.49
C GLU A 232 -3.16 2.54 23.99
N LYS A 233 -3.93 1.89 23.13
CA LYS A 233 -5.36 1.58 23.38
C LYS A 233 -5.69 0.09 23.47
N VAL A 234 -4.89 -0.79 22.87
CA VAL A 234 -5.26 -2.19 22.69
C VAL A 234 -4.31 -3.13 23.42
N LEU A 235 -3.00 -2.89 23.33
CA LEU A 235 -1.97 -3.74 23.92
C LEU A 235 -1.94 -3.59 25.44
N THR A 236 -2.65 -4.49 26.12
CA THR A 236 -2.90 -4.43 27.57
C THR A 236 -1.64 -4.38 28.43
N GLU A 237 -0.54 -4.95 27.95
CA GLU A 237 0.76 -5.01 28.60
C GLU A 237 1.53 -3.68 28.49
N TRP A 238 1.16 -2.78 27.58
CA TRP A 238 1.79 -1.48 27.38
C TRP A 238 0.91 -0.32 27.83
N MET A 239 -0.25 -0.13 27.18
CA MET A 239 -1.26 0.91 27.45
C MET A 239 -0.67 2.33 27.65
N LYS A 240 0.33 2.69 26.84
CA LYS A 240 1.03 3.97 26.86
C LYS A 240 1.28 4.45 25.43
N PRO A 241 1.39 5.77 25.21
CA PRO A 241 1.75 6.28 23.89
C PRO A 241 3.16 5.82 23.50
N VAL A 242 3.37 5.67 22.20
CA VAL A 242 4.69 5.60 21.57
C VAL A 242 4.90 6.87 20.75
N ALA A 243 6.12 7.39 20.73
CA ALA A 243 6.52 8.42 19.79
C ALA A 243 7.12 7.74 18.56
N TYR A 244 7.06 8.39 17.41
CA TYR A 244 7.54 7.82 16.16
C TYR A 244 7.89 8.90 15.14
N GLN A 245 8.62 8.51 14.12
CA GLN A 245 8.82 9.27 12.89
C GLN A 245 8.66 8.34 11.69
N TYR A 246 8.09 8.83 10.59
CA TYR A 246 8.06 8.08 9.34
C TYR A 246 9.46 7.97 8.76
N ILE A 247 9.82 6.80 8.23
CA ILE A 247 11.13 6.63 7.58
C ILE A 247 11.27 7.53 6.34
N HIS A 248 10.13 7.91 5.74
CA HIS A 248 10.05 8.89 4.68
C HIS A 248 10.60 10.26 5.09
N GLU A 249 10.26 10.73 6.29
CA GLU A 249 10.71 12.01 6.82
C GLU A 249 12.20 11.97 7.20
N ALA A 250 12.73 10.79 7.50
CA ALA A 250 14.17 10.55 7.68
C ALA A 250 14.93 10.36 6.35
N GLY A 251 14.28 10.60 5.20
CA GLY A 251 14.91 10.64 3.88
C GLY A 251 14.74 9.40 3.02
N TRP A 252 14.04 8.36 3.49
CA TRP A 252 13.72 7.18 2.67
C TRP A 252 12.42 7.37 1.89
N THR A 253 12.50 8.01 0.73
CA THR A 253 11.32 8.42 -0.05
C THR A 253 10.89 7.39 -1.11
N ALA A 254 11.11 6.09 -0.86
CA ALA A 254 10.64 5.03 -1.75
C ALA A 254 9.09 4.93 -1.72
N TYR A 255 8.47 4.61 -2.87
CA TYR A 255 7.05 4.27 -2.86
C TYR A 255 6.86 2.88 -2.27
N ALA A 256 6.28 2.84 -1.07
CA ALA A 256 5.90 1.60 -0.41
C ALA A 256 4.58 1.07 -0.98
N GLN A 257 4.45 -0.26 -0.95
CA GLN A 257 3.23 -0.98 -1.28
C GLN A 257 2.66 -0.55 -2.65
N SER A 258 3.54 -0.28 -3.62
CA SER A 258 3.13 0.00 -4.99
C SER A 258 2.54 -1.28 -5.59
N LEU A 259 1.40 -1.18 -6.25
CA LEU A 259 0.78 -2.32 -6.88
C LEU A 259 1.40 -2.50 -8.28
N GLY A 260 2.03 -3.66 -8.49
CA GLY A 260 2.76 -3.96 -9.72
C GLY A 260 2.62 -5.41 -10.15
N GLY A 261 2.91 -5.68 -11.42
CA GLY A 261 2.87 -7.01 -12.01
C GLY A 261 4.15 -7.33 -12.78
N THR A 262 4.25 -8.58 -13.25
CA THR A 262 5.32 -8.94 -14.20
C THR A 262 5.11 -8.19 -15.52
N PRO A 263 6.17 -7.90 -16.30
CA PRO A 263 6.03 -7.28 -17.62
C PRO A 263 5.03 -8.01 -18.53
N ALA A 264 5.04 -9.35 -18.50
CA ALA A 264 4.13 -10.17 -19.28
C ALA A 264 2.66 -10.04 -18.82
N ASN A 265 2.40 -9.89 -17.51
CA ASN A 265 1.05 -9.63 -17.02
C ASN A 265 0.56 -8.24 -17.43
N ILE A 266 1.42 -7.23 -17.38
CA ILE A 266 1.06 -5.87 -17.77
C ILE A 266 0.79 -5.80 -19.28
N GLU A 267 1.71 -6.30 -20.12
CA GLU A 267 1.54 -6.30 -21.59
C GLU A 267 0.28 -7.04 -22.05
N LYS A 268 -0.17 -8.05 -21.31
CA LYS A 268 -1.36 -8.82 -21.66
C LYS A 268 -2.67 -8.03 -21.52
N TYR A 269 -2.72 -7.03 -20.64
CA TYR A 269 -3.96 -6.33 -20.26
C TYR A 269 -3.91 -4.80 -20.42
N ASP A 270 -2.83 -4.27 -21.00
CA ASP A 270 -2.68 -2.86 -21.43
C ASP A 270 -3.30 -2.64 -22.83
#